data_AF-A0A7V5RJK1-F1
#
_entry.id   AF-A0A7V5RJK1-F1
#
_cell.length_a   1.000
_cell.length_b   1.000
_cell.length_c   1.000
_cell.angle_alpha   90.00
_cell.angle_beta   90.00
_cell.angle_gamma   90.00
#
_symmetry.space_group_name_H-M   'P 1'
#
loop_
_entity.id
_entity.type
_entity.pdbx_description
1 polymer ?
#
loop_
_entity_poly.entity_id
_entity_poly.type
_entity_poly.pdbx_seq_one_letter_code
_entity_poly.pdbx_strand_id
1 'polypeptide(L)'
;MKTFSKKVKRGLKEYAIKAYELELHRELGKLEKSFAEWKAGKISSGELGYRIHRYYRGPSYKLFKKYNYGDHNINVAYAIVTGLLDREEMPEEIVMAIEDEIGFYETLKENGDLREPGGG
;
A
#
# COMPACT_ATOMS: atom_id res chain seq x y z
N MET A 1 17.57 -13.73 -3.73
CA MET A 1 17.10 -13.06 -2.49
C MET A 1 18.24 -12.21 -1.96
N LYS A 2 18.08 -10.88 -1.84
CA LYS A 2 19.09 -10.03 -1.18
C LYS A 2 19.29 -10.52 0.26
N THR A 3 20.54 -10.68 0.68
CA THR A 3 20.86 -11.12 2.04
C THR A 3 21.01 -9.90 2.94
N PHE A 4 19.93 -9.55 3.63
CA PHE A 4 19.94 -8.46 4.61
C PHE A 4 20.43 -8.93 5.98
N SER A 5 21.00 -8.00 6.76
CA SER A 5 21.28 -8.21 8.18
C SER A 5 19.99 -8.51 8.95
N LYS A 6 20.08 -9.21 10.10
CA LYS A 6 18.89 -9.49 10.94
C LYS A 6 18.15 -8.21 11.34
N LYS A 7 18.90 -7.14 11.63
CA LYS A 7 18.37 -5.83 12.01
C LYS A 7 17.58 -5.20 10.86
N VAL A 8 18.16 -5.16 9.66
CA VAL A 8 17.49 -4.63 8.45
C VAL A 8 16.26 -5.45 8.10
N LYS A 9 16.33 -6.80 8.15
CA LYS A 9 15.15 -7.67 7.91
C LYS A 9 13.99 -7.36 8.86
N ARG A 10 14.29 -7.16 10.14
CA ARG A 10 13.28 -6.81 11.14
C ARG A 10 12.66 -5.44 10.84
N GLY A 11 13.49 -4.44 10.58
CA GLY A 11 13.02 -3.10 10.23
C GLY A 11 12.14 -3.09 8.98
N LEU A 12 12.55 -3.78 7.91
CA LEU A 12 11.73 -3.90 6.70
C LEU A 12 10.38 -4.55 6.97
N LYS A 13 10.31 -5.56 7.84
CA LYS A 13 9.04 -6.16 8.24
C LYS A 13 8.15 -5.15 8.99
N GLU A 14 8.71 -4.40 9.93
CA GLU A 14 7.98 -3.38 10.70
C GLU A 14 7.42 -2.28 9.79
N TYR A 15 8.23 -1.76 8.87
CA TYR A 15 7.79 -0.76 7.89
C TYR A 15 6.80 -1.34 6.86
N ALA A 16 6.93 -2.61 6.47
CA ALA A 16 5.94 -3.26 5.62
C ALA A 16 4.57 -3.35 6.32
N ILE A 17 4.55 -3.67 7.63
CA ILE A 17 3.32 -3.66 8.43
C ILE A 17 2.74 -2.25 8.53
N LYS A 18 3.58 -1.22 8.78
CA LYS A 18 3.13 0.18 8.79
C LYS A 18 2.53 0.60 7.44
N ALA A 19 3.19 0.26 6.34
CA ALA A 19 2.69 0.54 5.00
C ALA A 19 1.37 -0.16 4.70
N TYR A 20 1.22 -1.42 5.12
CA TYR A 20 -0.03 -2.17 4.99
C TYR A 20 -1.18 -1.46 5.69
N GLU A 21 -1.00 -1.05 6.95
CA GLU A 21 -2.04 -0.34 7.71
C GLU A 21 -2.43 0.99 7.06
N LEU A 22 -1.46 1.76 6.54
CA LEU A 22 -1.74 3.03 5.87
C LEU A 22 -2.50 2.84 4.55
N GLU A 23 -2.12 1.84 3.75
CA GLU A 23 -2.81 1.55 2.50
C GLU A 23 -4.21 0.95 2.77
N LEU A 24 -4.35 0.10 3.79
CA LEU A 24 -5.64 -0.41 4.25
C LEU A 24 -6.56 0.72 4.70
N HIS A 25 -6.04 1.68 5.46
CA HIS A 25 -6.79 2.85 5.90
C HIS A 25 -7.31 3.67 4.72
N ARG A 26 -6.48 3.91 3.68
CA ARG A 26 -6.92 4.58 2.45
C ARG A 26 -8.05 3.83 1.74
N GLU A 27 -7.95 2.51 1.62
CA GLU A 27 -9.00 1.70 1.00
C GLU A 27 -10.30 1.69 1.79
N LEU A 28 -10.22 1.57 3.11
CA LEU A 28 -11.37 1.65 3.99
C LEU A 28 -12.02 3.04 3.95
N GLY A 29 -11.25 4.11 3.77
CA GLY A 29 -11.78 5.46 3.57
C GLY A 29 -12.67 5.60 2.33
N LYS A 30 -12.38 4.86 1.25
CA LYS A 30 -13.26 4.82 0.06
C LYS A 30 -14.59 4.14 0.36
N LEU A 31 -14.55 3.11 1.19
CA LEU A 31 -15.75 2.40 1.62
C LEU A 31 -16.57 3.26 2.57
N GLU A 32 -15.93 3.96 3.50
CA GLU A 32 -16.55 4.96 4.39
C GLU A 32 -17.31 6.02 3.59
N LYS A 33 -16.69 6.59 2.55
CA LYS A 33 -17.37 7.54 1.65
C LYS A 33 -18.62 6.95 1.01
N SER A 34 -18.58 5.67 0.62
CA SER A 34 -19.75 4.98 0.05
C SER A 34 -20.88 4.84 1.07
N PHE A 35 -20.55 4.53 2.34
CA PHE A 35 -21.53 4.53 3.43
C PHE A 35 -22.10 5.93 3.68
N ALA A 36 -21.27 6.98 3.65
CA ALA A 36 -21.73 8.36 3.81
C ALA A 36 -22.69 8.79 2.68
N GLU A 37 -22.39 8.43 1.43
CA GLU A 37 -23.27 8.69 0.27
C GLU A 37 -24.62 7.97 0.40
N TRP A 38 -24.62 6.72 0.86
CA TRP A 38 -25.83 5.96 1.12
C TRP A 38 -26.68 6.59 2.23
N LYS A 39 -26.05 6.95 3.36
CA LYS A 39 -26.72 7.62 4.49
C LYS A 39 -27.33 8.96 4.07
N ALA A 40 -26.71 9.66 3.13
CA ALA A 40 -27.22 10.90 2.54
C ALA A 40 -28.29 10.68 1.45
N GLY A 41 -28.68 9.44 1.16
CA GLY A 41 -29.65 9.10 0.12
C GLY A 41 -29.16 9.29 -1.31
N LYS A 42 -27.85 9.51 -1.53
CA LYS A 42 -27.27 9.73 -2.87
C LYS A 42 -27.13 8.44 -3.67
N ILE A 43 -27.04 7.30 -2.98
CA ILE A 43 -27.00 5.97 -3.59
C ILE A 43 -27.99 5.03 -2.90
N SER A 44 -28.47 4.04 -3.62
CA SER A 44 -29.37 3.01 -3.08
C SER A 44 -28.60 1.99 -2.23
N SER A 45 -29.32 1.23 -1.40
CA SER A 45 -28.73 0.10 -0.67
C SER A 45 -28.14 -0.96 -1.60
N GLY A 46 -28.71 -1.14 -2.80
CA GLY A 46 -28.18 -2.05 -3.82
C GLY A 46 -26.83 -1.59 -4.37
N GLU A 47 -26.69 -0.30 -4.66
CA GLU A 47 -25.42 0.30 -5.08
C GLU A 47 -24.35 0.21 -3.99
N LEU A 48 -24.73 0.48 -2.73
CA LEU A 48 -23.82 0.28 -1.59
C LEU A 48 -23.38 -1.20 -1.49
N GLY A 49 -24.31 -2.14 -1.59
CA GLY A 49 -24.02 -3.57 -1.58
C GLY A 49 -23.04 -3.98 -2.69
N TYR A 50 -23.22 -3.46 -3.91
CA TYR A 50 -22.29 -3.69 -5.02
C TYR A 50 -20.88 -3.15 -4.72
N ARG A 51 -20.76 -1.95 -4.16
CA ARG A 51 -19.46 -1.34 -3.80
C ARG A 51 -18.74 -2.12 -2.71
N ILE A 52 -19.46 -2.59 -1.68
CA ILE A 52 -18.91 -3.47 -0.63
C ILE A 52 -18.38 -4.76 -1.26
N HIS A 53 -19.16 -5.40 -2.13
CA HIS A 53 -18.75 -6.63 -2.81
C HIS A 53 -17.51 -6.41 -3.70
N ARG A 54 -17.44 -5.28 -4.42
CA ARG A 54 -16.28 -4.90 -5.22
C ARG A 54 -15.02 -4.68 -4.36
N TYR A 55 -15.16 -4.00 -3.22
CA TYR A 55 -14.08 -3.82 -2.24
C TYR A 55 -13.53 -5.18 -1.77
N TYR A 56 -14.42 -6.08 -1.36
CA TYR A 56 -14.04 -7.40 -0.84
C TYR A 56 -13.32 -8.25 -1.89
N ARG A 57 -13.85 -8.31 -3.12
CA ARG A 57 -13.26 -9.14 -4.19
C ARG A 57 -12.02 -8.54 -4.85
N GLY A 58 -11.82 -7.23 -4.73
CA GLY A 58 -10.74 -6.51 -5.41
C GLY A 58 -9.70 -5.98 -4.42
N PRO A 59 -9.80 -4.70 -4.00
CA PRO A 59 -8.79 -4.05 -3.17
C PRO A 59 -8.36 -4.83 -1.93
N SER A 60 -9.30 -5.35 -1.13
CA SER A 60 -8.98 -6.08 0.10
C SER A 60 -8.12 -7.32 -0.18
N TYR A 61 -8.49 -8.09 -1.19
CA TYR A 61 -7.76 -9.29 -1.57
C TYR A 61 -6.37 -8.97 -2.17
N LYS A 62 -6.29 -7.96 -3.04
CA LYS A 62 -5.02 -7.50 -3.63
C LYS A 62 -4.04 -7.04 -2.54
N LEU A 63 -4.53 -6.26 -1.58
CA LEU A 63 -3.73 -5.74 -0.47
C LEU A 63 -3.26 -6.87 0.45
N PHE A 64 -4.16 -7.78 0.82
CA PHE A 64 -3.81 -8.98 1.60
C PHE A 64 -2.70 -9.77 0.91
N LYS A 65 -2.83 -10.04 -0.40
CA LYS A 65 -1.85 -10.82 -1.15
C LYS A 65 -0.48 -10.11 -1.21
N LYS A 66 -0.47 -8.80 -1.47
CA LYS A 66 0.74 -7.97 -1.56
C LYS A 66 1.57 -8.06 -0.28
N TYR A 67 0.94 -7.91 0.89
CA TYR A 67 1.67 -7.83 2.15
C TYR A 67 1.91 -9.18 2.85
N ASN A 68 1.10 -10.21 2.57
CA ASN A 68 1.33 -11.55 3.15
C ASN A 68 2.28 -12.43 2.33
N TYR A 69 2.39 -12.19 1.02
CA TYR A 69 3.23 -13.01 0.13
C TYR A 69 4.30 -12.22 -0.63
N GLY A 70 4.25 -10.89 -0.60
CA GLY A 70 5.27 -10.05 -1.23
C GLY A 70 6.48 -9.83 -0.34
N ASP A 71 7.62 -9.56 -0.97
CA ASP A 71 8.86 -9.28 -0.26
C ASP A 71 8.80 -7.93 0.46
N HIS A 72 9.22 -7.89 1.72
CA HIS A 72 9.13 -6.68 2.55
C HIS A 72 9.94 -5.50 1.97
N ASN A 73 11.13 -5.74 1.40
CA ASN A 73 11.93 -4.69 0.76
C ASN A 73 11.19 -4.05 -0.42
N ILE A 74 10.55 -4.87 -1.26
CA ILE A 74 9.78 -4.38 -2.41
C ILE A 74 8.57 -3.56 -1.94
N ASN A 75 7.83 -4.08 -0.95
CA ASN A 75 6.66 -3.39 -0.41
C ASN A 75 7.00 -2.06 0.28
N VAL A 76 8.13 -2.01 1.00
CA VAL A 76 8.60 -0.78 1.67
C VAL A 76 9.09 0.24 0.63
N ALA A 77 9.86 -0.18 -0.37
CA ALA A 77 10.32 0.71 -1.44
C ALA A 77 9.15 1.34 -2.21
N TYR A 78 8.17 0.52 -2.60
CA TYR A 78 6.92 1.00 -3.20
C TYR A 78 6.22 2.04 -2.32
N ALA A 79 6.10 1.75 -1.02
CA ALA A 79 5.42 2.63 -0.07
C ALA A 79 6.14 3.97 0.10
N ILE A 80 7.47 3.99 0.04
CA ILE A 80 8.26 5.23 0.03
C ILE A 80 7.95 6.05 -1.23
N VAL A 81 8.08 5.44 -2.41
CA VAL A 81 7.94 6.16 -3.70
C VAL A 81 6.51 6.69 -3.92
N THR A 82 5.51 5.98 -3.42
CA THR A 82 4.10 6.40 -3.47
C THR A 82 3.70 7.36 -2.35
N GLY A 83 4.63 7.74 -1.46
CA GLY A 83 4.38 8.65 -0.34
C GLY A 83 3.43 8.08 0.72
N LEU A 84 3.33 6.75 0.82
CA LEU A 84 2.71 6.09 1.98
C LEU A 84 3.62 6.13 3.20
N LEU A 85 4.93 5.94 2.99
CA LEU A 85 5.94 6.11 4.01
C LEU A 85 6.80 7.32 3.67
N ASP A 86 7.10 8.14 4.67
CA ASP A 86 8.08 9.19 4.52
C ASP A 86 9.50 8.60 4.62
N ARG A 87 10.31 8.81 3.59
CA ARG A 87 11.71 8.37 3.54
C ARG A 87 12.55 9.01 4.64
N GLU A 88 12.26 10.26 5.00
CA GLU A 88 13.04 11.04 5.96
C GLU A 88 12.81 10.59 7.41
N GLU A 89 11.66 9.98 7.69
CA GLU A 89 11.34 9.41 9.01
C GLU A 89 11.93 8.00 9.22
N MET A 90 12.64 7.46 8.24
CA MET A 90 13.17 6.10 8.28
C MET A 90 14.67 6.07 8.62
N PRO A 91 15.14 5.05 9.36
CA PRO A 91 16.56 4.82 9.57
C PRO A 91 17.32 4.70 8.25
N GLU A 92 18.39 5.47 8.10
CA GLU A 92 19.24 5.51 6.91
C GLU A 92 19.72 4.11 6.48
N GLU A 93 20.12 3.27 7.45
CA GLU A 93 20.56 1.89 7.21
C GLU A 93 19.50 1.05 6.47
N ILE A 94 18.21 1.28 6.74
CA ILE A 94 17.12 0.55 6.07
C ILE A 94 16.91 1.11 4.66
N VAL A 95 16.91 2.43 4.51
CA VAL A 95 16.71 3.10 3.22
C VAL A 95 17.82 2.74 2.25
N MET A 96 19.08 2.82 2.68
CA MET A 96 20.24 2.42 1.87
C MET A 96 20.18 0.95 1.45
N ALA A 97 19.68 0.06 2.32
CA ALA A 97 19.64 -1.37 2.01
C ALA A 97 18.70 -1.69 0.82
N ILE A 98 17.68 -0.86 0.60
CA ILE A 98 16.66 -1.05 -0.44
C ILE A 98 16.70 0.03 -1.53
N GLU A 99 17.83 0.74 -1.66
CA GLU A 99 17.97 1.86 -2.59
C GLU A 99 17.73 1.44 -4.06
N ASP A 100 18.22 0.27 -4.47
CA ASP A 100 17.96 -0.26 -5.82
C ASP A 100 16.45 -0.44 -6.08
N GLU A 101 15.73 -0.97 -5.08
CA GLU A 101 14.28 -1.17 -5.16
C GLU A 101 13.51 0.16 -5.17
N ILE A 102 14.00 1.17 -4.43
CA ILE A 102 13.46 2.54 -4.47
C ILE A 102 13.65 3.12 -5.87
N GLY A 103 14.87 3.09 -6.42
CA GLY A 103 15.18 3.64 -7.74
C GLY A 103 14.39 2.95 -8.86
N PHE A 104 14.14 1.65 -8.75
CA PHE A 104 13.24 0.93 -9.66
C PHE A 104 11.83 1.53 -9.66
N TYR A 105 11.24 1.76 -8.48
CA TYR A 105 9.90 2.33 -8.39
C TYR A 105 9.84 3.81 -8.76
N GLU A 106 10.90 4.59 -8.48
CA GLU A 106 11.02 5.98 -8.93
C GLU A 106 10.98 6.04 -10.46
N THR A 107 11.76 5.18 -11.14
CA THR A 107 11.74 5.06 -12.60
C THR A 107 10.34 4.74 -13.13
N LEU A 108 9.64 3.79 -12.51
CA LEU A 108 8.26 3.48 -12.90
C LEU A 108 7.31 4.65 -12.70
N LYS A 109 7.49 5.44 -11.63
CA LYS A 109 6.68 6.62 -11.34
C LYS A 109 6.90 7.71 -12.38
N GLU A 110 8.15 7.98 -12.72
CA GLU A 110 8.54 8.96 -13.75
C GLU A 110 7.98 8.60 -15.13
N ASN A 111 7.95 7.31 -15.46
CA ASN A 111 7.39 6.83 -16.72
C ASN A 111 5.84 6.79 -16.73
N GLY A 112 5.18 7.02 -15.60
CA GLY A 112 3.72 6.92 -15.47
C GLY A 112 3.19 5.48 -15.41
N ASP A 113 4.08 4.49 -15.27
CA ASP A 113 3.75 3.06 -15.20
C ASP A 113 3.45 2.59 -13.77
N LEU A 114 3.79 3.40 -12.76
CA LEU A 114 3.55 3.07 -11.37
C LEU A 114 2.06 3.16 -11.03
N ARG A 115 1.52 2.04 -10.52
CA ARG A 115 0.16 2.03 -9.97
C ARG A 115 0.14 2.71 -8.61
N GLU A 116 -0.64 3.78 -8.49
CA GLU A 116 -0.86 4.47 -7.23
C GLU A 116 -1.57 3.58 -6.19
N PRO A 117 -1.30 3.78 -4.88
CA PRO A 117 -1.94 3.02 -3.82
C PRO A 117 -3.45 3.15 -3.90
N GLY A 118 -4.13 2.01 -3.97
CA GLY A 118 -5.57 1.98 -4.14
C GLY A 118 -6.09 2.28 -5.55
N GLY A 119 -5.22 2.41 -6.54
CA GLY A 119 -5.58 2.41 -7.96
C GLY A 119 -6.00 1.00 -8.38
N GLY A 120 -7.29 0.82 -8.64
CA GLY A 120 -7.90 -0.45 -9.06
C GLY A 120 -8.51 -0.36 -10.44
#